data_AF-A0A2M6WCG1-F1
#
_entry.id   AF-A0A2M6WCG1-F1
#
_cell.length_a   1.000
_cell.length_b   1.000
_cell.length_c   1.000
_cell.angle_alpha   90.00
_cell.angle_beta   90.00
_cell.angle_gamma   90.00
#
_symmetry.space_group_name_H-M   'P 1'
#
loop_
_entity.id
_entity.type
_entity.pdbx_description
1 polymer ?
#
loop_
_entity_poly.entity_id
_entity_poly.type
_entity_poly.pdbx_seq_one_letter_code
_entity_poly.pdbx_strand_id
1 'polypeptide(L)'
;MLFDPVIASAAVGKIQLVENFKSVILNPLISLLFGLALVYFLWGLAEVVFAGDEEEKRKIGRNHIMWGIVGMFIMVAVYGILNLVSATITQVF
;
A
#
# COMPACT_ATOMS: atom_id res chain seq x y z
N MET A 1 -15.37 12.81 -41.80
CA MET A 1 -15.68 13.51 -40.54
C MET A 1 -15.76 12.56 -39.32
N LEU A 2 -15.30 11.30 -39.37
CA LEU A 2 -15.44 10.34 -38.26
C LEU A 2 -14.14 9.69 -37.79
N PHE A 3 -12.98 10.25 -38.17
CA PHE A 3 -11.67 9.74 -37.75
C PHE A 3 -10.73 10.92 -37.54
N ASP A 4 -11.00 11.76 -36.55
CA ASP A 4 -9.99 12.70 -36.07
C ASP A 4 -9.14 11.99 -35.00
N PRO A 5 -7.89 11.58 -35.32
CA PRO A 5 -6.96 10.98 -34.35
C PRO A 5 -6.63 11.93 -33.20
N VAL A 6 -7.05 13.20 -33.29
CA VAL A 6 -6.92 14.24 -32.26
C VAL A 6 -7.81 13.98 -31.04
N ILE A 7 -8.99 13.39 -31.19
CA ILE A 7 -9.85 13.07 -30.03
C ILE A 7 -9.40 11.77 -29.36
N ALA A 8 -8.90 10.81 -30.13
CA ALA A 8 -8.26 9.60 -29.60
C ALA A 8 -6.98 9.92 -28.82
N SER A 9 -6.11 10.82 -29.32
CA SER A 9 -4.88 11.20 -28.64
C SER A 9 -5.09 12.09 -27.40
N ALA A 10 -6.12 12.95 -27.39
CA ALA A 10 -6.49 13.74 -26.21
C ALA A 10 -7.10 12.89 -25.08
N ALA A 11 -7.88 11.86 -25.43
CA ALA A 11 -8.37 10.87 -24.46
C ALA A 11 -7.21 10.06 -23.87
N VAL A 12 -6.26 9.63 -24.70
CA VAL A 12 -5.02 8.95 -24.27
C VAL A 12 -4.19 9.83 -23.32
N GLY A 13 -4.07 11.14 -23.57
CA GLY A 13 -3.37 12.05 -22.66
C GLY A 13 -4.03 12.19 -21.28
N LYS A 14 -5.35 12.16 -21.20
CA LYS A 14 -6.10 12.19 -19.92
C LYS A 14 -5.98 10.88 -19.15
N ILE A 15 -6.00 9.75 -19.87
CA ILE A 15 -5.82 8.40 -19.29
C ILE A 15 -4.38 8.25 -18.74
N GLN A 16 -3.38 8.71 -19.49
CA GLN A 16 -1.98 8.69 -19.06
C GLN A 16 -1.71 9.58 -17.83
N LEU A 17 -2.38 10.73 -17.69
CA LEU A 17 -2.21 11.56 -16.49
C LEU A 17 -2.74 10.85 -15.23
N VAL A 18 -3.88 10.16 -15.33
CA VAL A 18 -4.50 9.44 -14.21
C VAL A 18 -3.69 8.18 -13.86
N GLU A 19 -3.16 7.48 -14.86
CA GLU A 19 -2.27 6.33 -14.64
C GLU A 19 -0.92 6.72 -14.04
N ASN A 20 -0.32 7.82 -14.50
CA ASN A 20 0.93 8.33 -13.95
C ASN A 20 0.78 8.79 -12.50
N PHE A 21 -0.34 9.44 -12.14
CA PHE A 21 -0.59 9.83 -10.74
C PHE A 21 -0.66 8.62 -9.81
N LYS A 22 -1.31 7.53 -10.23
CA LYS A 22 -1.33 6.28 -9.46
C LYS A 22 0.06 5.67 -9.32
N SER A 23 0.79 5.53 -10.43
CA SER A 23 2.10 4.86 -10.41
C SER A 23 3.17 5.64 -9.64
N VAL A 24 3.15 6.97 -9.71
CA VAL A 24 4.21 7.82 -9.14
C VAL A 24 3.99 8.11 -7.65
N ILE A 25 2.74 8.14 -7.16
CA ILE A 25 2.45 8.46 -5.75
C ILE A 25 2.14 7.20 -4.93
N LEU A 26 1.33 6.27 -5.43
CA LEU A 26 0.89 5.12 -4.63
C LEU A 26 2.00 4.08 -4.47
N ASN A 27 2.78 3.81 -5.52
CA ASN A 27 3.80 2.76 -5.49
C ASN A 27 4.94 3.06 -4.47
N PRO A 28 5.52 4.28 -4.45
CA PRO A 28 6.52 4.63 -3.44
C PRO A 28 5.92 4.72 -2.02
N LEU A 29 4.69 5.21 -1.89
CA LEU A 29 4.02 5.31 -0.59
C LEU A 29 3.78 3.93 0.03
N ILE A 30 3.33 2.96 -0.76
CA ILE A 30 3.14 1.56 -0.32
C ILE A 30 4.48 0.95 0.07
N SER A 31 5.51 1.11 -0.76
CA SER A 31 6.85 0.57 -0.45
C SER A 31 7.42 1.19 0.84
N LEU A 32 7.23 2.49 1.05
CA LEU A 32 7.69 3.21 2.25
C LEU A 32 6.94 2.72 3.50
N LEU A 33 5.61 2.72 3.44
CA LEU A 33 4.77 2.30 4.55
C LEU A 33 4.98 0.80 4.86
N PHE A 34 5.31 -0.04 3.87
CA PHE A 34 5.60 -1.46 4.07
C PHE A 34 6.91 -1.64 4.84
N GLY A 35 7.95 -0.88 4.46
CA GLY A 35 9.21 -0.84 5.21
C GLY A 35 8.99 -0.39 6.66
N LEU A 36 8.20 0.66 6.89
CA LEU A 36 7.87 1.13 8.23
C LEU A 36 7.08 0.09 9.04
N ALA A 37 6.07 -0.53 8.45
CA ALA A 37 5.26 -1.55 9.11
C ALA A 37 6.09 -2.79 9.48
N LEU A 38 7.01 -3.22 8.60
CA LEU A 38 7.93 -4.33 8.87
C LEU A 38 8.87 -4.00 10.04
N VAL A 39 9.44 -2.80 10.06
CA VAL A 39 10.30 -2.35 11.17
C VAL A 39 9.54 -2.32 12.48
N TYR A 40 8.31 -1.76 12.49
CA TYR A 40 7.49 -1.71 13.70
C TYR A 40 7.09 -3.09 14.20
N PHE A 41 6.77 -4.00 13.27
CA PHE A 41 6.46 -5.39 13.58
C PHE A 41 7.66 -6.13 14.19
N LEU A 42 8.84 -6.01 13.58
CA LEU A 42 10.08 -6.60 14.09
C LEU A 42 10.49 -6.01 15.44
N TRP A 43 10.29 -4.71 15.64
CA TRP A 43 10.53 -4.06 16.94
C TRP A 43 9.61 -4.62 18.02
N GLY A 44 8.31 -4.75 17.74
CA GLY A 44 7.35 -5.34 18.68
C GLY A 44 7.68 -6.80 19.00
N LEU A 45 8.09 -7.59 18.00
CA LEU A 45 8.50 -8.97 18.20
C LEU A 45 9.76 -9.07 19.08
N ALA A 46 10.78 -8.26 18.78
CA ALA A 46 11.99 -8.17 19.59
C ALA A 46 11.66 -7.80 21.04
N GLU A 47 10.80 -6.80 21.25
CA GLU A 47 10.40 -6.36 22.58
C GLU A 47 9.66 -7.44 23.37
N VAL A 48 8.76 -8.21 22.74
CA VAL A 48 8.12 -9.36 23.40
C VAL A 48 9.13 -10.46 23.74
N VAL A 49 10.09 -10.73 22.86
CA VAL A 49 11.12 -11.75 23.08
C VAL A 49 12.09 -11.36 24.19
N PHE A 50 12.49 -10.09 24.25
CA PHE A 50 13.40 -9.56 25.27
C PHE A 50 12.71 -9.20 26.60
N ALA A 51 11.38 -9.13 26.64
CA ALA A 51 10.62 -8.77 27.84
C ALA A 51 10.73 -9.79 29.00
N GLY A 52 11.03 -11.06 28.71
CA GLY A 52 11.14 -12.10 29.75
C GLY A 52 9.86 -12.24 30.58
N ASP A 53 9.97 -12.16 31.91
CA ASP A 53 8.86 -12.25 32.87
C ASP A 53 8.24 -10.89 33.26
N GLU A 54 8.73 -9.76 32.72
CA GLU A 54 8.09 -8.46 32.96
C GLU A 54 6.77 -8.36 32.17
N GLU A 55 5.65 -8.52 32.87
CA GLU A 55 4.31 -8.43 32.27
C GLU A 55 4.05 -7.10 31.55
N GLU A 56 4.61 -6.00 32.05
CA GLU A 56 4.45 -4.68 31.47
C GLU A 56 5.12 -4.56 30.10
N LYS A 57 6.38 -5.00 29.97
CA LYS A 57 7.08 -5.04 28.68
C LYS A 57 6.43 -6.00 27.69
N ARG A 58 5.90 -7.14 28.17
CA ARG A 58 5.12 -8.05 27.31
C ARG A 58 3.83 -7.42 26.79
N LYS A 59 3.16 -6.58 27.59
CA LYS A 59 1.98 -5.82 27.14
C LYS A 59 2.35 -4.80 26.06
N ILE A 60 3.43 -4.05 26.29
CA ILE A 60 3.91 -3.03 25.33
C ILE A 60 4.30 -3.69 24.01
N GLY A 61 5.11 -4.76 24.05
CA GLY A 61 5.51 -5.50 22.85
C GLY A 61 4.32 -6.08 22.09
N ARG A 62 3.29 -6.62 22.79
CA ARG A 62 2.05 -7.08 22.12
C ARG A 62 1.31 -5.95 21.42
N ASN A 63 1.27 -4.76 22.01
CA ASN A 63 0.66 -3.60 21.36
C ASN A 63 1.43 -3.23 20.09
N HIS A 64 2.77 -3.23 20.13
CA HIS A 64 3.59 -2.96 18.95
C HIS A 64 3.40 -4.00 17.83
N ILE A 65 3.28 -5.29 18.18
CA ILE A 65 2.92 -6.34 17.22
C ILE A 65 1.55 -6.07 16.60
N MET A 66 0.56 -5.67 17.41
CA MET A 66 -0.76 -5.33 16.88
C MET A 66 -0.74 -4.15 15.92
N TRP A 67 -0.01 -3.08 16.24
CA TRP A 67 0.16 -1.96 15.32
C TRP A 67 0.86 -2.39 14.02
N GLY A 68 1.84 -3.30 14.09
CA GLY A 68 2.47 -3.91 12.92
C GLY A 68 1.49 -4.73 12.07
N ILE A 69 0.65 -5.56 12.70
CA ILE A 69 -0.37 -6.39 12.01
C ILE A 69 -1.42 -5.50 11.34
N VAL A 70 -1.89 -4.46 12.01
CA VAL A 70 -2.82 -3.48 11.42
C VAL A 70 -2.17 -2.80 10.20
N GLY A 71 -0.89 -2.43 10.29
CA GLY A 71 -0.12 -1.91 9.16
C GLY A 71 -0.07 -2.89 7.98
N MET A 72 0.23 -4.17 8.23
CA MET A 72 0.24 -5.20 7.19
C MET A 72 -1.15 -5.46 6.59
N PHE A 73 -2.21 -5.40 7.39
CA PHE A 73 -3.58 -5.54 6.90
C PHE A 73 -3.95 -4.43 5.91
N ILE A 74 -3.60 -3.18 6.25
CA ILE A 74 -3.81 -2.04 5.36
C ILE A 74 -3.05 -2.22 4.05
N MET A 75 -1.83 -2.75 4.08
CA MET A 75 -1.06 -3.03 2.86
C MET A 75 -1.76 -4.00 1.92
N VAL A 76 -2.26 -5.11 2.46
CA VAL A 76 -2.99 -6.11 1.68
C VAL A 76 -4.27 -5.52 1.11
N ALA A 77 -4.99 -4.72 1.90
CA ALA A 77 -6.21 -4.06 1.45
C ALA A 77 -5.93 -3.06 0.31
N VAL A 78 -4.90 -2.22 0.44
CA VAL A 78 -4.49 -1.26 -0.60
C VAL A 78 -4.05 -2.01 -1.85
N TYR A 79 -3.20 -3.02 -1.74
CA TYR A 79 -2.73 -3.81 -2.89
C TYR A 79 -3.89 -4.52 -3.61
N GLY A 80 -4.85 -5.06 -2.86
CA GLY A 80 -6.06 -5.67 -3.40
C GLY A 80 -6.93 -4.66 -4.18
N ILE A 81 -7.13 -3.46 -3.61
CA ILE A 81 -7.84 -2.38 -4.30
C ILE A 81 -7.08 -1.93 -5.54
N LEU A 82 -5.75 -1.79 -5.47
CA LEU A 82 -4.94 -1.43 -6.63
C LEU A 82 -5.08 -2.45 -7.76
N ASN A 83 -4.98 -3.74 -7.45
CA ASN A 83 -5.18 -4.79 -8.45
C ASN A 83 -6.59 -4.77 -9.02
N LEU A 84 -7.61 -4.56 -8.19
CA LEU A 84 -8.99 -4.47 -8.65
C LEU A 84 -9.19 -3.28 -9.59
N VAL A 85 -8.69 -2.10 -9.22
CA VAL A 85 -8.86 -0.91 -10.06
C VAL A 85 -7.99 -0.97 -11.31
N SER A 86 -6.78 -1.53 -11.25
CA SER A 86 -5.95 -1.76 -12.44
C SER A 86 -6.61 -2.77 -13.38
N ALA A 87 -7.17 -3.87 -12.84
CA ALA A 87 -7.93 -4.83 -13.64
C ALA A 87 -9.12 -4.16 -14.33
N THR A 88 -9.89 -3.33 -13.62
CA THR A 88 -11.03 -2.62 -14.23
C THR A 88 -10.59 -1.61 -15.28
N ILE A 89 -9.53 -0.82 -15.04
CA ILE A 89 -9.04 0.17 -16.02
C ILE A 89 -8.48 -0.54 -17.26
N THR A 90 -7.63 -1.55 -17.11
CA THR A 90 -7.08 -2.31 -18.24
C THR A 90 -8.13 -3.11 -19.01
N GLN A 91 -9.24 -3.50 -18.37
CA GLN A 91 -10.31 -4.25 -19.04
C GLN A 91 -11.37 -3.35 -19.71
N VAL A 92 -11.43 -2.06 -19.36
CA VAL A 92 -12.43 -1.11 -19.87
C VAL A 92 -11.88 -0.24 -21.03
N PHE A 93 -10.56 -0.12 -21.18
CA PHE A 93 -9.88 0.52 -22.31
C PHE A 93 -9.34 -0.53 -23.30
#